data_AF-A0A6I8UCV3-F1
#
_entry.id   AF-A0A6I8UCV3-F1
#
_cell.length_a   1.000
_cell.length_b   1.000
_cell.length_c   1.000
_cell.angle_alpha   90.00
_cell.angle_beta   90.00
_cell.angle_gamma   90.00
#
_symmetry.space_group_name_H-M   'P 1'
#
loop_
_entity.id
_entity.type
_entity.pdbx_description
1 polymer ?
#
loop_
_entity_poly.entity_id
_entity_poly.type
_entity_poly.pdbx_seq_one_letter_code
_entity_poly.pdbx_strand_id
1 'polypeptide(L)'
;MLHHQKSEDPAAIAGLMKLLKQPASQTVRSESMTWLVPGNSSPIWSRRLRYNLEGRPRHQSDTRWREFDVEIENRLWSMWGGLHPRATWFDSKVRGRQSLGCYVVACCAASIFRRLGDWTSKLLDAIVVNGDKYYRASVEYSQRWDQNLGPDEMSCRWSWWPSGVYSAPASSSMSLLEALSYFFTRFQWGILECQERRLAFGFSSSHDGGYFLYDCSEWDKPIFPDGMGASYLLRARQLMVLLYCMVVTLNLRCKKVGFRLYNVDMVRLPSRNGSSSSGARKDNEVSEAKPT
;
A
#
# COMPACT_ATOMS: atom_id res chain seq x y z
N MET A 1 27.73 4.00 23.70
CA MET A 1 27.20 2.67 24.07
C MET A 1 26.82 1.93 22.79
N LEU A 2 27.56 0.88 22.46
CA LEU A 2 27.26 0.01 21.32
C LEU A 2 25.94 -0.72 21.62
N HIS A 3 24.88 -0.43 20.88
CA HIS A 3 23.66 -1.23 20.94
C HIS A 3 24.00 -2.64 20.48
N HIS A 4 24.05 -3.56 21.44
CA HIS A 4 24.15 -4.99 21.19
C HIS A 4 22.89 -5.41 20.43
N GLN A 5 23.03 -5.57 19.12
CA GLN A 5 22.02 -6.17 18.27
C GLN A 5 21.89 -7.62 18.78
N LYS A 6 20.84 -7.92 19.54
CA LYS A 6 20.59 -9.30 20.02
C LYS A 6 20.70 -10.21 18.80
N SER A 7 21.61 -11.18 18.86
CA SER A 7 21.85 -12.08 17.73
C SER A 7 20.55 -12.79 17.40
N GLU A 8 19.99 -12.47 16.25
CA GLU A 8 18.83 -13.15 15.70
C GLU A 8 19.15 -14.64 15.55
N ASP A 9 18.20 -15.53 15.85
CA ASP A 9 18.39 -16.98 15.73
C ASP A 9 18.76 -17.35 14.28
N PRO A 10 20.01 -17.79 14.01
CA PRO A 10 20.46 -18.10 12.66
C PRO A 10 19.62 -19.20 11.98
N ALA A 11 19.08 -20.14 12.76
CA ALA A 11 18.24 -21.22 12.24
C ALA A 11 16.88 -20.71 11.76
N ALA A 12 16.29 -19.77 12.51
CA ALA A 12 15.04 -19.11 12.12
C ALA A 12 15.21 -18.29 10.83
N ILE A 13 16.31 -17.53 10.71
CA ILE A 13 16.64 -16.79 9.49
C ILE A 13 16.85 -17.74 8.31
N ALA A 14 17.60 -18.82 8.49
CA ALA A 14 17.85 -19.80 7.44
C ALA A 14 16.53 -20.45 6.96
N GLY A 15 15.63 -20.79 7.90
CA GLY A 15 14.31 -21.32 7.61
C GLY A 15 13.44 -20.34 6.81
N LEU A 16 13.45 -19.06 7.20
CA LEU A 16 12.73 -18.00 6.50
C LEU A 16 13.29 -17.76 5.10
N MET A 17 14.61 -17.69 4.95
CA MET A 17 15.27 -17.53 3.65
C MET A 17 14.98 -18.70 2.71
N LYS A 18 14.99 -19.93 3.25
CA LYS A 18 14.57 -21.12 2.49
C LYS A 18 13.13 -20.99 2.01
N LEU A 19 12.22 -20.51 2.85
CA LEU A 19 10.82 -20.29 2.49
C LEU A 19 10.67 -19.22 1.39
N LEU A 20 11.29 -18.04 1.56
CA LEU A 20 11.10 -16.90 0.65
C LEU A 20 11.84 -17.07 -0.69
N LYS A 21 12.82 -17.96 -0.76
CA LYS A 21 13.53 -18.31 -2.01
C LYS A 21 12.93 -19.49 -2.75
N GLN A 22 11.98 -20.23 -2.17
CA GLN A 22 11.37 -21.40 -2.82
C GLN A 22 10.75 -21.05 -4.19
N PRO A 23 10.92 -21.92 -5.19
CA PRO A 23 10.25 -21.76 -6.47
C PRO A 23 8.73 -21.95 -6.30
N ALA A 24 7.95 -21.24 -7.11
CA ALA A 24 6.48 -21.23 -7.02
C ALA A 24 5.81 -22.60 -7.25
N SER A 25 6.54 -23.58 -7.81
CA SER A 25 6.06 -24.94 -8.08
C SER A 25 6.09 -25.88 -6.87
N GLN A 26 6.70 -25.48 -5.75
CA GLN A 26 6.71 -26.29 -4.54
C GLN A 26 5.57 -25.87 -3.61
N THR A 27 4.79 -26.85 -3.15
CA THR A 27 3.65 -26.80 -2.21
C THR A 27 3.20 -25.42 -1.77
N VAL A 28 2.01 -24.99 -2.21
CA VAL A 28 1.32 -23.79 -1.70
C VAL A 28 1.16 -23.93 -0.19
N ARG A 29 1.90 -23.13 0.59
CA ARG A 29 1.81 -23.10 2.06
C ARG A 29 0.96 -21.90 2.47
N SER A 30 -0.03 -22.14 3.35
CA SER A 30 -0.82 -21.05 3.95
C SER A 30 0.05 -20.12 4.79
N GLU A 31 -0.47 -18.94 5.13
CA GLU A 31 0.22 -18.03 6.04
C GLU A 31 0.57 -18.70 7.38
N SER A 32 1.67 -18.28 8.00
CA SER A 32 2.09 -18.79 9.30
C SER A 32 2.50 -17.69 10.24
N MET A 33 1.99 -17.76 11.48
CA MET A 33 2.36 -16.86 12.56
C MET A 33 3.84 -17.01 12.96
N THR A 34 4.48 -18.14 12.62
CA THR A 34 5.91 -18.36 12.86
C THR A 34 6.81 -17.43 12.05
N TRP A 35 6.27 -16.72 11.06
CA TRP A 35 7.00 -15.69 10.30
C TRP A 35 7.22 -14.41 11.09
N LEU A 36 6.43 -14.21 12.15
CA LEU A 36 6.68 -13.17 13.13
C LEU A 36 7.82 -13.67 14.01
N VAL A 37 9.04 -13.33 13.62
CA VAL A 37 10.26 -13.73 14.32
C VAL A 37 10.14 -13.35 15.81
N PRO A 38 10.54 -14.22 16.76
CA PRO A 38 10.31 -14.00 18.19
C PRO A 38 10.97 -12.69 18.69
N GLY A 39 10.18 -11.89 19.43
CA GLY A 39 10.60 -10.78 20.30
C GLY A 39 11.80 -9.92 19.84
N ASN A 40 11.52 -8.83 19.12
CA ASN A 40 12.41 -7.72 18.76
C ASN A 40 13.36 -7.84 17.55
N SER A 41 13.26 -8.85 16.69
CA SER A 41 13.82 -8.71 15.35
C SER A 41 12.90 -7.82 14.52
N SER A 42 13.51 -6.80 13.91
CA SER A 42 12.77 -5.88 13.06
C SER A 42 12.38 -6.62 11.77
N PRO A 43 11.30 -6.23 11.06
CA PRO A 43 11.02 -6.76 9.73
C PRO A 43 12.28 -6.73 8.87
N ILE A 44 12.41 -7.69 7.95
CA ILE A 44 13.67 -7.83 7.21
C ILE A 44 13.99 -6.56 6.41
N TRP A 45 13.00 -5.77 6.03
CA TRP A 45 13.14 -4.46 5.37
C TRP A 45 13.24 -3.27 6.35
N SER A 46 13.46 -3.49 7.65
CA SER A 46 13.51 -2.38 8.62
C SER A 46 14.65 -1.42 8.32
N ARG A 47 14.37 -0.11 8.36
CA ARG A 47 15.37 0.96 8.23
C ARG A 47 16.38 0.97 9.37
N ARG A 48 16.14 0.20 10.43
CA ARG A 48 17.05 0.04 11.56
C ARG A 48 18.20 -0.92 11.24
N LEU A 49 18.08 -1.75 10.20
CA LEU A 49 19.15 -2.67 9.79
C LEU A 49 19.97 -2.05 8.65
N ARG A 50 21.30 -2.08 8.80
CA ARG A 50 22.26 -1.53 7.83
C ARG A 50 22.50 -2.44 6.63
N TYR A 51 22.24 -3.73 6.81
CA TYR A 51 22.47 -4.78 5.83
C TYR A 51 21.18 -5.57 5.63
N ASN A 52 21.02 -6.12 4.42
CA ASN A 52 19.97 -7.10 4.17
C ASN A 52 20.34 -8.50 4.70
N LEU A 53 19.44 -9.47 4.58
CA LEU A 53 19.66 -10.84 5.05
C LEU A 53 20.82 -11.56 4.33
N GLU A 54 21.30 -11.01 3.22
CA GLU A 54 22.42 -11.54 2.43
C GLU A 54 23.73 -10.79 2.72
N GLY A 55 23.74 -9.90 3.72
CA GLY A 55 24.92 -9.14 4.13
C GLY A 55 25.26 -7.96 3.22
N ARG A 56 24.40 -7.61 2.26
CA ARG A 56 24.62 -6.46 1.37
C ARG A 56 24.23 -5.16 2.07
N PRO A 57 25.05 -4.10 1.99
CA PRO A 57 24.71 -2.81 2.58
C PRO A 57 23.51 -2.18 1.87
N ARG A 58 22.65 -1.51 2.63
CA ARG A 58 21.53 -0.72 2.10
C ARG A 58 21.92 0.73 1.85
N HIS A 59 21.11 1.45 1.06
CA HIS A 59 21.27 2.88 0.76
C HIS A 59 22.53 3.27 -0.01
N GLN A 60 23.21 2.30 -0.61
CA GLN A 60 24.32 2.56 -1.51
C GLN A 60 23.81 2.45 -2.94
N SER A 61 24.14 3.42 -3.78
CA SER A 61 23.73 3.44 -5.19
C SER A 61 24.12 2.15 -5.91
N ASP A 62 25.28 1.59 -5.57
CA ASP A 62 25.86 0.41 -6.22
C ASP A 62 25.17 -0.91 -5.83
N THR A 63 24.45 -0.93 -4.70
CA THR A 63 23.72 -2.12 -4.23
C THR A 63 22.22 -2.07 -4.50
N ARG A 64 21.75 -0.96 -5.08
CA ARG A 64 20.35 -0.73 -5.40
C ARG A 64 19.98 -1.29 -6.76
N TRP A 65 18.73 -1.69 -6.86
CA TRP A 65 18.09 -1.91 -8.15
C TRP A 65 17.22 -0.69 -8.45
N ARG A 66 17.77 0.25 -9.25
CA ARG A 66 17.15 1.56 -9.51
C ARG A 66 16.92 2.32 -8.19
N GLU A 67 15.69 2.74 -7.91
CA GLU A 67 15.31 3.44 -6.68
C GLU A 67 14.97 2.49 -5.51
N PHE A 68 15.22 1.18 -5.66
CA PHE A 68 14.91 0.19 -4.64
C PHE A 68 16.15 -0.38 -3.96
N ASP A 69 16.07 -0.52 -2.64
CA ASP A 69 16.99 -1.36 -1.88
C ASP A 69 16.60 -2.84 -2.09
N VAL A 70 17.59 -3.69 -2.36
CA VAL A 70 17.39 -5.14 -2.57
C VAL A 70 17.33 -5.85 -1.22
N GLU A 71 16.17 -6.41 -0.85
CA GLU A 71 16.00 -7.09 0.44
C GLU A 71 16.26 -8.59 0.34
N ILE A 72 15.77 -9.20 -0.74
CA ILE A 72 16.07 -10.58 -1.13
C ILE A 72 16.22 -10.57 -2.64
N GLU A 73 17.39 -10.97 -3.13
CA GLU A 73 17.69 -10.94 -4.55
C GLU A 73 16.62 -11.64 -5.41
N ASN A 74 16.17 -10.95 -6.45
CA ASN A 74 15.15 -11.42 -7.39
C ASN A 74 13.77 -11.78 -6.76
N ARG A 75 13.53 -11.40 -5.50
CA ARG A 75 12.31 -11.77 -4.75
C ARG A 75 11.61 -10.58 -4.11
N LEU A 76 12.36 -9.74 -3.39
CA LEU A 76 11.82 -8.65 -2.57
C LEU A 76 12.72 -7.41 -2.66
N TRP A 77 12.07 -6.27 -2.85
CA TRP A 77 12.69 -4.96 -2.90
C TRP A 77 11.90 -3.97 -2.03
N SER A 78 12.58 -2.99 -1.44
CA SER A 78 11.96 -1.92 -0.67
C SER A 78 12.28 -0.54 -1.27
N MET A 79 11.32 0.36 -1.21
CA MET A 79 11.45 1.77 -1.61
C MET A 79 10.83 2.64 -0.52
N TRP A 80 11.43 3.80 -0.28
CA TRP A 80 11.11 4.65 0.86
C TRP A 80 10.83 6.07 0.40
N GLY A 81 9.73 6.65 0.88
CA GLY A 81 9.47 8.09 0.77
C GLY A 81 10.27 8.87 1.81
N GLY A 82 10.22 10.20 1.70
CA GLY A 82 10.69 11.13 2.72
C GLY A 82 9.57 11.66 3.62
N LEU A 83 8.30 11.43 3.27
CA LEU A 83 7.16 12.03 3.95
C LEU A 83 6.32 11.00 4.72
N HIS A 84 5.95 11.36 5.94
CA HIS A 84 5.00 10.61 6.76
C HIS A 84 3.69 11.40 6.90
N PRO A 85 2.51 10.77 6.99
CA PRO A 85 1.23 11.46 7.25
C PRO A 85 1.20 12.34 8.51
N ARG A 86 2.12 12.10 9.45
CA ARG A 86 2.33 12.91 10.67
C ARG A 86 3.31 14.07 10.52
N ALA A 87 3.82 14.33 9.32
CA ALA A 87 4.73 15.45 9.08
C ALA A 87 4.05 16.78 9.47
N THR A 88 4.85 17.71 10.00
CA THR A 88 4.38 19.02 10.48
C THR A 88 3.85 19.92 9.37
N TRP A 89 4.15 19.60 8.12
CA TRP A 89 3.61 20.30 6.95
C TRP A 89 2.10 20.08 6.78
N PHE A 90 1.53 18.97 7.24
CA PHE A 90 0.09 18.74 7.17
C PHE A 90 -0.67 19.50 8.26
N ASP A 91 -1.91 19.91 7.95
CA ASP A 91 -2.79 20.59 8.91
C ASP A 91 -3.00 19.73 10.16
N SER A 92 -2.70 20.32 11.31
CA SER A 92 -2.89 19.74 12.65
C SER A 92 -4.24 19.07 12.88
N LYS A 93 -5.32 19.52 12.24
CA LYS A 93 -6.68 18.96 12.40
C LYS A 93 -6.83 17.57 11.79
N VAL A 94 -6.11 17.28 10.71
CA VAL A 94 -6.22 16.03 9.94
C VAL A 94 -4.95 15.19 9.95
N ARG A 95 -3.83 15.77 10.40
CA ARG A 95 -2.51 15.13 10.46
C ARG A 95 -2.56 13.78 11.18
N GLY A 96 -2.07 12.75 10.50
CA GLY A 96 -2.05 11.36 10.96
C GLY A 96 -3.32 10.57 10.68
N ARG A 97 -4.41 11.18 10.20
CA ARG A 97 -5.70 10.50 9.91
C ARG A 97 -5.86 10.14 8.44
N GLN A 98 -5.02 10.69 7.57
CA GLN A 98 -5.15 10.58 6.12
C GLN A 98 -4.61 9.28 5.51
N SER A 99 -4.15 8.31 6.31
CA SER A 99 -3.53 7.06 5.81
C SER A 99 -4.44 6.29 4.85
N LEU A 100 -5.76 6.24 5.10
CA LEU A 100 -6.69 5.58 4.18
C LEU A 100 -6.72 6.28 2.80
N GLY A 101 -6.68 7.61 2.79
CA GLY A 101 -6.59 8.38 1.54
C GLY A 101 -5.28 8.08 0.79
N CYS A 102 -4.17 7.94 1.52
CA CYS A 102 -2.89 7.51 0.94
C CYS A 102 -2.98 6.11 0.32
N TYR A 103 -3.68 5.15 0.95
CA TYR A 103 -3.86 3.79 0.42
C TYR A 103 -4.69 3.77 -0.86
N VAL A 104 -5.77 4.56 -0.93
CA VAL A 104 -6.57 4.72 -2.16
C VAL A 104 -5.71 5.33 -3.27
N VAL A 105 -4.99 6.41 -2.98
CA VAL A 105 -4.12 7.06 -3.97
C VAL A 105 -2.97 6.17 -4.42
N ALA A 106 -2.42 5.31 -3.55
CA ALA A 106 -1.42 4.32 -3.94
C ALA A 106 -1.97 3.31 -4.96
N CYS A 107 -3.22 2.87 -4.79
CA CYS A 107 -3.90 2.02 -5.77
C CYS A 107 -4.15 2.76 -7.10
N CYS A 108 -4.51 4.04 -7.05
CA CYS A 108 -4.61 4.90 -8.24
C CYS A 108 -3.25 5.07 -8.94
N ALA A 109 -2.17 5.27 -8.19
CA ALA A 109 -0.83 5.36 -8.75
C ALA A 109 -0.43 4.03 -9.43
N ALA A 110 -0.72 2.87 -8.83
CA ALA A 110 -0.41 1.56 -9.41
C ALA A 110 -1.16 1.25 -10.71
N SER A 111 -2.38 1.74 -10.83
CA SER A 111 -3.19 1.55 -12.03
C SER A 111 -2.79 2.48 -13.19
N ILE A 112 -2.20 3.65 -12.89
CA ILE A 112 -1.65 4.57 -13.91
C ILE A 112 -0.20 4.19 -14.25
N PHE A 113 0.66 4.08 -13.23
CA PHE A 113 2.09 3.78 -13.34
C PHE A 113 2.35 2.29 -13.12
N ARG A 114 1.89 1.47 -14.07
CA ARG A 114 1.91 -0.01 -13.93
C ARG A 114 3.31 -0.61 -13.84
N ARG A 115 4.36 0.06 -14.33
CA ARG A 115 5.75 -0.39 -14.23
C ARG A 115 6.27 -0.04 -12.84
N LEU A 116 6.07 -0.93 -11.88
CA LEU A 116 6.48 -0.71 -10.48
C LEU A 116 7.99 -0.43 -10.35
N GLY A 117 8.82 -1.00 -11.23
CA GLY A 117 10.26 -0.71 -11.29
C GLY A 117 10.63 0.73 -11.67
N ASP A 118 9.69 1.53 -12.19
CA ASP A 118 9.89 2.95 -12.55
C ASP A 118 9.42 3.89 -11.42
N TRP A 119 8.89 3.35 -10.32
CA TRP A 119 8.50 4.14 -9.15
C TRP A 119 9.73 4.80 -8.52
N THR A 120 9.50 5.89 -7.80
CA THR A 120 10.56 6.67 -7.16
C THR A 120 10.14 7.09 -5.76
N SER A 121 11.11 7.45 -4.91
CA SER A 121 10.83 8.04 -3.59
C SER A 121 9.89 9.26 -3.69
N LYS A 122 10.08 10.10 -4.72
CA LYS A 122 9.23 11.26 -5.00
C LYS A 122 7.78 10.88 -5.32
N LEU A 123 7.55 9.75 -5.96
CA LEU A 123 6.19 9.24 -6.20
C LEU A 123 5.53 8.82 -4.89
N LEU A 124 6.28 8.20 -3.96
CA LEU A 124 5.74 7.86 -2.63
C LEU A 124 5.37 9.12 -1.83
N ASP A 125 6.19 10.17 -1.89
CA ASP A 125 5.84 11.45 -1.27
C ASP A 125 4.61 12.10 -1.91
N ALA A 126 4.51 12.03 -3.25
CA ALA A 126 3.33 12.49 -3.97
C ALA A 126 2.07 11.70 -3.59
N ILE A 127 2.17 10.40 -3.32
CA ILE A 127 1.05 9.60 -2.81
C ILE A 127 0.59 10.12 -1.45
N VAL A 128 1.51 10.44 -0.53
CA VAL A 128 1.16 10.98 0.80
C VAL A 128 0.49 12.36 0.67
N VAL A 129 1.04 13.25 -0.16
CA VAL A 129 0.47 14.60 -0.39
C VAL A 129 -0.92 14.52 -1.03
N ASN A 130 -1.11 13.69 -2.06
CA ASN A 130 -2.41 13.56 -2.71
C ASN A 130 -3.39 12.75 -1.87
N GLY A 131 -2.91 11.82 -1.02
CA GLY A 131 -3.72 11.10 -0.04
C GLY A 131 -4.31 12.04 1.01
N ASP A 132 -3.55 13.03 1.49
CA ASP A 132 -4.04 14.09 2.36
C ASP A 132 -5.13 14.94 1.69
N LYS A 133 -4.92 15.36 0.43
CA LYS A 133 -5.93 16.09 -0.35
C LYS A 133 -7.21 15.28 -0.53
N TYR A 134 -7.08 14.00 -0.89
CA TYR A 134 -8.22 13.11 -1.07
C TYR A 134 -8.98 12.90 0.25
N TYR A 135 -8.28 12.64 1.35
CA TYR A 135 -8.88 12.52 2.67
C TYR A 135 -9.66 13.77 3.06
N ARG A 136 -9.07 14.98 2.89
CA ARG A 136 -9.75 16.24 3.19
C ARG A 136 -11.02 16.43 2.36
N ALA A 137 -10.96 16.17 1.06
CA ALA A 137 -12.13 16.21 0.19
C ALA A 137 -13.21 15.20 0.62
N SER A 138 -12.83 13.98 1.03
CA SER A 138 -13.76 12.98 1.56
C SER A 138 -14.40 13.41 2.88
N VAL A 139 -13.63 14.03 3.79
CA VAL A 139 -14.15 14.58 5.06
C VAL A 139 -15.12 15.72 4.82
N GLU A 140 -14.79 16.64 3.91
CA GLU A 140 -15.66 17.75 3.53
C GLU A 140 -16.97 17.24 2.91
N TYR A 141 -16.88 16.22 2.03
CA TYR A 141 -18.05 15.59 1.42
C TYR A 141 -18.93 14.84 2.43
N SER A 142 -18.32 14.13 3.38
CA SER A 142 -19.06 13.36 4.40
C SER A 142 -19.56 14.20 5.58
N GLN A 143 -19.08 15.44 5.72
CA GLN A 143 -19.31 16.33 6.88
C GLN A 143 -18.89 15.71 8.23
N ARG A 144 -17.97 14.74 8.22
CA ARG A 144 -17.48 14.01 9.41
C ARG A 144 -16.03 14.35 9.71
N TRP A 145 -15.83 15.49 10.39
CA TRP A 145 -14.49 15.94 10.83
C TRP A 145 -13.96 15.20 12.07
N ASP A 146 -14.80 14.41 12.73
CA ASP A 146 -14.56 13.79 14.03
C ASP A 146 -14.07 12.33 13.95
N GLN A 147 -14.14 11.67 12.78
CA GLN A 147 -13.93 10.21 12.68
C GLN A 147 -12.81 9.80 11.71
N ASN A 148 -12.19 8.66 12.04
CA ASN A 148 -11.36 7.92 11.09
C ASN A 148 -12.28 7.40 9.98
N LEU A 149 -12.21 8.00 8.79
CA LEU A 149 -13.06 7.58 7.69
C LEU A 149 -12.88 6.09 7.39
N GLY A 150 -14.00 5.43 7.13
CA GLY A 150 -14.05 4.04 6.69
C GLY A 150 -13.85 3.90 5.18
N PRO A 151 -13.53 2.69 4.67
CA PRO A 151 -13.43 2.44 3.24
C PRO A 151 -14.72 2.75 2.45
N ASP A 152 -15.89 2.58 3.07
CA ASP A 152 -17.21 2.85 2.46
C ASP A 152 -17.37 4.34 2.10
N GLU A 153 -16.80 5.24 2.91
CA GLU A 153 -16.83 6.69 2.68
C GLU A 153 -15.82 7.13 1.59
N MET A 154 -14.90 6.24 1.20
CA MET A 154 -13.88 6.50 0.17
C MET A 154 -14.15 5.75 -1.14
N SER A 155 -15.41 5.36 -1.40
CA SER A 155 -15.86 4.66 -2.62
C SER A 155 -15.20 3.29 -2.87
N CYS A 156 -14.66 2.65 -1.82
CA CYS A 156 -14.11 1.30 -1.93
C CYS A 156 -15.23 0.26 -1.81
N ARG A 157 -15.25 -0.73 -2.71
CA ARG A 157 -16.18 -1.88 -2.62
C ARG A 157 -15.48 -3.03 -1.89
N TRP A 158 -16.22 -3.78 -1.08
CA TRP A 158 -15.66 -4.88 -0.27
C TRP A 158 -16.31 -6.22 -0.59
N SER A 159 -15.57 -7.29 -0.31
CA SER A 159 -16.05 -8.67 -0.46
C SER A 159 -16.51 -9.21 0.90
N TRP A 160 -17.69 -9.82 0.98
CA TRP A 160 -18.37 -10.22 2.24
C TRP A 160 -18.06 -11.64 2.73
N TRP A 161 -17.10 -12.34 2.13
CA TRP A 161 -16.82 -13.74 2.46
C TRP A 161 -16.28 -13.90 3.89
N PRO A 162 -16.68 -14.95 4.64
CA PRO A 162 -16.05 -15.28 5.91
C PRO A 162 -14.54 -15.47 5.73
N SER A 163 -13.77 -14.71 6.49
CA SER A 163 -12.31 -14.64 6.35
C SER A 163 -11.66 -14.73 7.73
N GLY A 164 -10.51 -15.38 7.78
CA GLY A 164 -9.76 -15.55 9.02
C GLY A 164 -8.29 -15.80 8.73
N VAL A 165 -7.40 -14.98 9.29
CA VAL A 165 -5.96 -15.20 9.16
C VAL A 165 -5.56 -16.51 9.84
N TYR A 166 -4.66 -17.26 9.22
CA TYR A 166 -4.21 -18.59 9.66
C TYR A 166 -5.32 -19.65 9.70
N SER A 167 -6.38 -19.48 8.91
CA SER A 167 -7.38 -20.52 8.72
C SER A 167 -6.79 -21.72 7.97
N ALA A 168 -7.24 -22.91 8.34
CA ALA A 168 -6.82 -24.14 7.69
C ALA A 168 -7.31 -24.15 6.23
N PRO A 169 -6.57 -24.78 5.31
CA PRO A 169 -7.03 -24.96 3.93
C PRO A 169 -8.43 -25.59 3.90
N ALA A 170 -9.30 -25.08 3.04
CA ALA A 170 -10.68 -25.57 2.89
C ALA A 170 -11.54 -25.49 4.18
N SER A 171 -11.20 -24.60 5.12
CA SER A 171 -12.08 -24.31 6.25
C SER A 171 -13.31 -23.49 5.82
N SER A 172 -14.27 -23.32 6.73
CA SER A 172 -15.44 -22.46 6.51
C SER A 172 -15.10 -20.96 6.35
N SER A 173 -13.85 -20.57 6.65
CA SER A 173 -13.33 -19.22 6.45
C SER A 173 -12.11 -19.25 5.53
N MET A 174 -12.02 -18.31 4.60
CA MET A 174 -10.83 -18.19 3.75
C MET A 174 -9.64 -17.69 4.58
N SER A 175 -8.52 -18.38 4.44
CA SER A 175 -7.19 -17.86 4.80
C SER A 175 -6.85 -16.59 4.00
N LEU A 176 -5.86 -15.83 4.45
CA LEU A 176 -5.38 -14.66 3.73
C LEU A 176 -4.84 -15.05 2.35
N LEU A 177 -4.13 -16.17 2.24
CA LEU A 177 -3.68 -16.69 0.94
C LEU A 177 -4.84 -17.03 0.00
N GLU A 178 -5.86 -17.76 0.47
CA GLU A 178 -7.03 -18.11 -0.34
C GLU A 178 -7.78 -16.84 -0.78
N ALA A 179 -7.99 -15.90 0.14
CA ALA A 179 -8.68 -14.64 -0.16
C ALA A 179 -7.91 -13.77 -1.15
N LEU A 180 -6.58 -13.66 -1.03
CA LEU A 180 -5.75 -12.94 -2.01
C LEU A 180 -5.74 -13.63 -3.37
N SER A 181 -5.64 -14.96 -3.39
CA SER A 181 -5.68 -15.74 -4.63
C SER A 181 -7.01 -15.53 -5.35
N TYR A 182 -8.12 -15.58 -4.61
CA TYR A 182 -9.44 -15.26 -5.14
C TYR A 182 -9.54 -13.79 -5.59
N PHE A 183 -9.07 -12.84 -4.80
CA PHE A 183 -9.09 -11.40 -5.11
C PHE A 183 -8.41 -11.12 -6.45
N PHE A 184 -7.22 -11.67 -6.68
CA PHE A 184 -6.45 -11.45 -7.91
C PHE A 184 -7.06 -12.12 -9.16
N THR A 185 -8.08 -12.98 -9.02
CA THR A 185 -8.86 -13.45 -10.19
C THR A 185 -9.76 -12.37 -10.78
N ARG A 186 -10.05 -11.31 -10.02
CA ARG A 186 -11.06 -10.29 -10.37
C ARG A 186 -10.53 -8.87 -10.33
N PHE A 187 -9.62 -8.60 -9.40
CA PHE A 187 -9.16 -7.26 -9.09
C PHE A 187 -7.63 -7.19 -9.11
N GLN A 188 -7.09 -6.01 -9.42
CA GLN A 188 -5.64 -5.80 -9.44
C GLN A 188 -5.13 -5.07 -8.20
N TRP A 189 -5.95 -4.20 -7.61
CA TRP A 189 -5.54 -3.25 -6.56
C TRP A 189 -6.57 -3.24 -5.44
N GLY A 190 -6.08 -3.24 -4.21
CA GLY A 190 -6.97 -3.25 -3.06
C GLY A 190 -6.34 -2.73 -1.78
N ILE A 191 -7.20 -2.61 -0.79
CA ILE A 191 -6.84 -2.27 0.58
C ILE A 191 -7.18 -3.48 1.45
N LEU A 192 -6.21 -3.92 2.25
CA LEU A 192 -6.42 -4.94 3.26
C LEU A 192 -6.59 -4.24 4.60
N GLU A 193 -7.66 -4.57 5.32
CA GLU A 193 -7.89 -4.14 6.69
C GLU A 193 -7.92 -5.34 7.64
N CYS A 194 -7.17 -5.27 8.74
CA CYS A 194 -7.20 -6.26 9.81
C CYS A 194 -6.81 -5.59 11.14
N GLN A 195 -7.63 -5.75 12.19
CA GLN A 195 -7.42 -5.15 13.52
C GLN A 195 -7.12 -3.65 13.48
N GLU A 196 -7.93 -2.87 12.75
CA GLU A 196 -7.78 -1.41 12.56
C GLU A 196 -6.51 -0.99 11.79
N ARG A 197 -5.64 -1.94 11.45
CA ARG A 197 -4.49 -1.71 10.59
C ARG A 197 -4.89 -1.91 9.14
N ARG A 198 -4.30 -1.10 8.26
CA ARG A 198 -4.61 -1.07 6.84
C ARG A 198 -3.34 -0.99 6.04
N LEU A 199 -3.38 -1.52 4.83
CA LEU A 199 -2.32 -1.37 3.83
C LEU A 199 -2.92 -1.42 2.43
N ALA A 200 -2.27 -0.77 1.48
CA ALA A 200 -2.59 -0.93 0.06
C ALA A 200 -1.77 -2.06 -0.54
N PHE A 201 -2.34 -2.79 -1.49
CA PHE A 201 -1.65 -3.86 -2.18
C PHE A 201 -2.15 -4.01 -3.61
N GLY A 202 -1.40 -4.77 -4.42
CA GLY A 202 -1.89 -5.16 -5.73
C GLY A 202 -0.89 -5.94 -6.56
N PHE A 203 -1.26 -6.15 -7.83
CA PHE A 203 -0.48 -6.91 -8.80
C PHE A 203 -0.47 -6.23 -10.17
N SER A 204 0.74 -5.96 -10.69
CA SER A 204 0.96 -5.49 -12.04
C SER A 204 1.62 -6.56 -12.91
N SER A 205 1.00 -6.85 -14.05
CA SER A 205 1.54 -7.76 -15.08
C SER A 205 2.58 -7.11 -16.01
N SER A 206 2.90 -5.83 -15.86
CA SER A 206 3.86 -5.12 -16.72
C SER A 206 5.29 -5.64 -16.57
N HIS A 207 6.15 -5.34 -17.55
CA HIS A 207 7.60 -5.53 -17.42
C HIS A 207 8.10 -4.78 -16.16
N ASP A 208 8.89 -5.45 -15.32
CA ASP A 208 9.29 -4.97 -13.98
C ASP A 208 8.13 -4.70 -13.00
N GLY A 209 6.95 -5.25 -13.26
CA GLY A 209 5.80 -5.28 -12.35
C GLY A 209 5.99 -6.30 -11.22
N GLY A 210 4.91 -6.97 -10.85
CA GLY A 210 4.84 -7.90 -9.72
C GLY A 210 3.79 -7.48 -8.70
N TYR A 211 3.87 -8.09 -7.53
CA TYR A 211 3.06 -7.73 -6.39
C TYR A 211 3.66 -6.51 -5.68
N PHE A 212 2.81 -5.70 -5.06
CA PHE A 212 3.27 -4.69 -4.12
C PHE A 212 2.43 -4.63 -2.85
N LEU A 213 3.05 -4.10 -1.81
CA LEU A 213 2.44 -3.61 -0.59
C LEU A 213 2.91 -2.18 -0.39
N TYR A 214 2.00 -1.26 -0.11
CA TYR A 214 2.32 0.11 0.29
C TYR A 214 1.76 0.38 1.68
N ASP A 215 2.60 0.90 2.55
CA ASP A 215 2.20 1.37 3.88
C ASP A 215 2.80 2.76 4.19
N CYS A 216 2.07 3.51 5.01
CA CYS A 216 2.49 4.84 5.48
C CYS A 216 2.07 5.12 6.92
N SER A 217 1.68 4.07 7.67
CA SER A 217 1.23 4.20 9.06
C SER A 217 2.36 4.03 10.08
N GLU A 218 3.44 3.36 9.68
CA GLU A 218 4.53 2.97 10.56
C GLU A 218 5.43 4.15 10.99
N TRP A 219 5.82 4.12 12.26
CA TRP A 219 6.63 5.13 12.91
C TRP A 219 7.35 4.53 14.11
N ASP A 220 8.58 4.97 14.35
CA ASP A 220 9.49 4.36 15.31
C ASP A 220 9.62 2.84 15.09
N LYS A 221 9.66 2.08 16.17
CA LYS A 221 9.83 0.63 16.14
C LYS A 221 8.57 -0.04 15.56
N PRO A 222 8.75 -1.10 14.75
CA PRO A 222 10.01 -1.81 14.51
C PRO A 222 10.76 -1.37 13.23
N ILE A 223 10.17 -0.52 12.40
CA ILE A 223 10.69 -0.22 11.06
C ILE A 223 11.67 0.96 11.05
N PHE A 224 11.40 2.00 11.81
CA PHE A 224 12.13 3.26 11.78
C PHE A 224 12.96 3.49 13.05
N PRO A 225 14.01 4.33 12.98
CA PRO A 225 14.62 4.91 14.16
C PRO A 225 13.60 5.70 14.99
N ASP A 226 13.91 5.92 16.27
CA ASP A 226 13.03 6.66 17.17
C ASP A 226 12.87 8.13 16.70
N GLY A 227 11.66 8.67 16.79
CA GLY A 227 11.24 9.96 16.27
C GLY A 227 11.01 10.03 14.76
N MET A 228 11.02 8.91 14.04
CA MET A 228 10.98 8.89 12.57
C MET A 228 9.86 8.00 12.02
N GLY A 229 9.36 8.36 10.84
CA GLY A 229 8.47 7.54 10.04
C GLY A 229 8.48 8.01 8.59
N ALA A 230 8.04 7.16 7.68
CA ALA A 230 7.87 7.49 6.26
C ALA A 230 6.88 6.54 5.61
N SER A 231 6.39 6.89 4.42
CA SER A 231 5.76 5.92 3.54
C SER A 231 6.80 4.99 2.91
N TYR A 232 6.38 3.78 2.57
CA TYR A 232 7.23 2.80 1.90
C TYR A 232 6.43 1.86 1.03
N LEU A 233 7.12 1.29 0.04
CA LEU A 233 6.60 0.28 -0.85
C LEU A 233 7.51 -0.95 -0.84
N LEU A 234 6.90 -2.12 -0.69
CA LEU A 234 7.55 -3.41 -0.87
C LEU A 234 7.10 -4.00 -2.19
N ARG A 235 8.04 -4.26 -3.09
CA ARG A 235 7.79 -4.96 -4.36
C ARG A 235 8.19 -6.41 -4.22
N ALA A 236 7.27 -7.31 -4.51
CA ALA A 236 7.46 -8.75 -4.42
C ALA A 236 7.22 -9.43 -5.77
N ARG A 237 8.08 -10.39 -6.15
CA ARG A 237 7.91 -11.14 -7.41
C ARG A 237 6.90 -12.28 -7.29
N GLN A 238 6.61 -12.74 -6.08
CA GLN A 238 5.74 -13.88 -5.80
C GLN A 238 4.69 -13.57 -4.75
N LEU A 239 3.50 -14.16 -4.88
CA LEU A 239 2.38 -13.98 -3.94
C LEU A 239 2.77 -14.40 -2.51
N MET A 240 3.54 -15.48 -2.34
CA MET A 240 4.02 -15.91 -1.02
C MET A 240 4.90 -14.86 -0.33
N VAL A 241 5.71 -14.13 -1.09
CA VAL A 241 6.54 -13.05 -0.55
C VAL A 241 5.67 -11.84 -0.17
N LEU A 242 4.65 -11.51 -0.97
CA LEU A 242 3.65 -10.50 -0.59
C LEU A 242 2.92 -10.90 0.69
N LEU A 243 2.47 -12.15 0.79
CA LEU A 243 1.78 -12.69 1.96
C LEU A 243 2.64 -12.60 3.22
N TYR A 244 3.92 -12.96 3.13
CA TYR A 244 4.88 -12.74 4.21
C TYR A 244 4.96 -11.26 4.62
N CYS A 245 5.07 -10.36 3.63
CA CYS A 245 5.15 -8.93 3.89
C CYS A 245 3.89 -8.41 4.61
N MET A 246 2.70 -8.86 4.20
CA MET A 246 1.43 -8.49 4.84
C MET A 246 1.34 -8.98 6.28
N VAL A 247 1.68 -10.24 6.54
CA VAL A 247 1.65 -10.82 7.89
C VAL A 247 2.54 -10.06 8.85
N VAL A 248 3.77 -9.76 8.42
CA VAL A 248 4.77 -9.04 9.23
C VAL A 248 4.40 -7.56 9.39
N THR A 249 3.92 -6.89 8.33
CA THR A 249 3.48 -5.49 8.39
C THR A 249 2.31 -5.32 9.35
N LEU A 250 1.29 -6.18 9.25
CA LEU A 250 0.11 -6.14 10.11
C LEU A 250 0.40 -6.68 11.52
N ASN A 251 1.51 -7.39 11.72
CA ASN A 251 1.91 -8.00 13.00
C ASN A 251 0.83 -8.95 13.57
N LEU A 252 0.30 -9.82 12.71
CA LEU A 252 -0.85 -10.71 13.01
C LEU A 252 -0.48 -11.84 13.99
N ARG A 253 -0.61 -11.61 15.30
CA ARG A 253 -0.21 -12.56 16.36
C ARG A 253 -1.33 -13.48 16.87
N CYS A 254 -2.50 -13.44 16.24
CA CYS A 254 -3.66 -14.21 16.67
C CYS A 254 -4.24 -14.99 15.49
N LYS A 255 -4.77 -16.19 15.76
CA LYS A 255 -5.46 -17.03 14.77
C LYS A 255 -6.92 -16.59 14.60
N LYS A 256 -7.47 -16.83 13.41
CA LYS A 256 -8.89 -16.61 13.06
C LYS A 256 -9.34 -15.15 13.26
N VAL A 257 -8.41 -14.20 13.16
CA VAL A 257 -8.75 -12.79 13.15
C VAL A 257 -9.36 -12.45 11.80
N GLY A 258 -10.55 -11.85 11.82
CA GLY A 258 -11.24 -11.40 10.61
C GLY A 258 -10.46 -10.31 9.90
N PHE A 259 -10.53 -10.32 8.56
CA PHE A 259 -9.92 -9.29 7.73
C PHE A 259 -10.84 -8.95 6.55
N ARG A 260 -10.67 -7.76 5.98
CA ARG A 260 -11.47 -7.29 4.86
C ARG A 260 -10.57 -6.91 3.70
N LEU A 261 -10.94 -7.37 2.50
CA LEU A 261 -10.33 -6.95 1.25
C LEU A 261 -11.30 -6.02 0.52
N TYR A 262 -10.83 -4.81 0.29
CA TYR A 262 -11.52 -3.78 -0.47
C TYR A 262 -10.88 -3.67 -1.84
N ASN A 263 -11.65 -3.75 -2.92
CA ASN A 263 -11.13 -3.45 -4.25
C ASN A 263 -11.21 -1.94 -4.50
N VAL A 264 -10.17 -1.40 -5.12
CA VAL A 264 -10.11 0.01 -5.53
C VAL A 264 -10.19 0.05 -7.04
N ASP A 265 -11.41 0.27 -7.55
CA ASP A 265 -11.65 0.45 -8.98
C ASP A 265 -11.67 1.94 -9.32
N MET A 266 -10.86 2.33 -10.31
CA MET A 266 -10.95 3.68 -10.86
C MET A 266 -12.04 3.73 -11.91
N VAL A 267 -13.10 4.48 -11.65
CA VAL A 267 -14.06 4.86 -12.68
C VAL A 267 -13.45 6.01 -13.48
N ARG A 268 -13.09 5.77 -14.74
CA ARG A 268 -12.73 6.85 -15.66
C ARG A 268 -14.00 7.65 -15.94
N LEU A 269 -14.12 8.84 -15.35
CA LEU A 269 -15.15 9.78 -15.77
C LEU A 269 -14.86 10.19 -17.21
N PRO A 270 -15.86 10.17 -18.11
CA PRO A 270 -15.69 10.69 -19.46
C PRO A 270 -15.18 12.12 -19.36
N SER A 271 -14.17 12.46 -20.16
CA SER A 271 -13.71 13.84 -20.30
C SER A 271 -14.92 14.72 -20.55
N ARG A 272 -15.12 15.74 -19.71
CA ARG A 272 -16.17 16.74 -19.89
C ARG A 272 -15.82 17.47 -21.19
N ASN A 273 -16.32 16.98 -22.32
CA ASN A 273 -16.12 17.58 -23.62
C ASN A 273 -16.51 19.05 -23.52
N GLY A 274 -15.60 19.93 -23.97
CA GLY A 274 -15.88 21.35 -24.06
C GLY A 274 -17.10 21.57 -24.96
N SER A 275 -18.20 22.02 -24.38
CA SER A 275 -19.24 22.77 -25.08
C SER A 275 -19.13 24.20 -24.58
N SER A 276 -18.31 25.00 -25.25
CA SER A 276 -18.70 25.89 -26.34
C SER A 276 -19.46 27.10 -25.82
N SER A 277 -18.75 28.22 -25.74
CA SER A 277 -19.30 29.57 -25.67
C SER A 277 -20.38 29.73 -26.74
N SER A 278 -21.65 29.77 -26.34
CA SER A 278 -22.70 30.32 -27.18
C SER A 278 -22.50 31.84 -27.23
N GLY A 279 -21.92 32.31 -28.33
CA GLY A 279 -21.87 33.72 -28.65
C GLY A 279 -23.28 34.30 -28.70
N ALA A 280 -23.48 35.38 -27.96
CA ALA A 280 -24.65 36.22 -28.07
C ALA A 280 -24.74 36.77 -29.50
N ARG A 281 -25.76 36.34 -30.25
CA ARG A 281 -26.26 37.11 -31.39
C ARG A 281 -27.20 38.17 -30.80
N LYS A 282 -26.76 39.42 -30.87
CA LYS A 282 -27.64 40.59 -30.77
C LYS A 282 -28.45 40.63 -32.06
N ASP A 283 -29.76 40.41 -31.95
CA ASP A 283 -30.68 40.77 -33.02
C ASP A 283 -30.88 42.29 -32.98
N ASN A 284 -30.45 42.94 -34.07
CA ASN A 284 -30.75 44.34 -34.36
C ASN A 284 -32.19 44.41 -34.89
N GLU A 285 -33.12 44.92 -34.09
CA GLU A 285 -34.43 45.31 -34.57
C GLU A 285 -34.36 46.78 -35.01
N VAL A 286 -34.39 46.98 -36.33
CA VAL A 286 -34.44 48.29 -36.97
C VAL A 286 -35.88 48.80 -36.90
N SER A 287 -36.04 49.94 -36.24
CA SER A 287 -37.26 50.75 -36.20
C SER A 287 -37.57 51.31 -37.59
N GLU A 288 -38.69 50.89 -38.19
CA GLU A 288 -39.23 51.47 -39.40
C GLU A 288 -40.39 52.42 -39.03
N ALA A 289 -40.12 53.72 -39.12
CA ALA A 289 -41.13 54.78 -39.04
C ALA A 289 -41.84 54.89 -40.40
N LYS A 290 -43.17 54.79 -40.42
CA LYS A 290 -43.99 55.16 -41.58
C LYS A 290 -44.33 56.66 -41.54
N PRO A 291 -44.24 57.39 -42.67
CA PRO A 291 -44.81 58.72 -42.81
C PRO A 291 -46.24 58.66 -43.37
N THR A 292 -46.98 59.73 -43.03
CA THR A 292 -48.33 60.18 -43.48
C THR A 292 -49.54 59.36 -43.06
#